data_AF-A0A2V8GFN1-F1
#
_entry.id   AF-A0A2V8GFN1-F1
#
_cell.length_a   1.000
_cell.length_b   1.000
_cell.length_c   1.000
_cell.angle_alpha   90.00
_cell.angle_beta   90.00
_cell.angle_gamma   90.00
#
_symmetry.space_group_name_H-M   'P 1'
#
loop_
_entity.id
_entity.type
_entity.pdbx_description
1 polymer ?
#
loop_
_entity_poly.entity_id
_entity_poly.type
_entity_poly.pdbx_seq_one_letter_code
_entity_poly.pdbx_strand_id
1 'polypeptide(L)'
;MLALTMNMSRVYMLASDHRWQWEERCDAASVPRSRISEIKRLVFEAYVRARHRADDVRRHGALLLDHKYGSESIARAKAAGVPVGSPVEKAGVFPLEWERTPFHAGAEGSSFVKVLIRYRPEWPQSDCDRQMAKLLEVQA
;
A
#
# COMPACT_ATOMS: atom_id res chain seq x y z
N MET A 1 7.04 19.00 10.22
CA MET A 1 6.97 17.54 10.45
C MET A 1 8.04 16.91 9.58
N LEU A 2 9.14 16.38 10.14
CA LEU A 2 10.18 15.73 9.34
C LEU A 2 9.57 14.50 8.65
N ALA A 3 9.68 14.40 7.33
CA ALA A 3 9.31 13.18 6.63
C ALA A 3 10.17 12.03 7.18
N LEU A 4 9.51 10.97 7.66
CA LEU A 4 10.18 9.76 8.10
C LEU A 4 10.94 9.18 6.91
N THR A 5 12.25 9.32 6.94
CA THR A 5 13.13 8.94 5.85
C THR A 5 13.29 7.42 5.85
N MET A 6 12.70 6.78 4.85
CA MET A 6 12.91 5.37 4.57
C MET A 6 14.35 5.17 4.10
N ASN A 7 15.03 4.13 4.59
CA ASN A 7 16.35 3.79 4.09
C ASN A 7 16.24 3.23 2.67
N MET A 8 16.55 4.06 1.67
CA MET A 8 16.41 3.70 0.25
C MET A 8 17.46 2.68 -0.23
N SER A 9 18.56 2.44 0.51
CA SER A 9 19.55 1.43 0.13
C SER A 9 19.15 0.01 0.57
N ARG A 10 18.25 -0.11 1.56
CA ARG A 10 17.77 -1.41 2.08
C ARG A 10 16.41 -1.26 2.74
N VAL A 11 15.41 -1.96 2.19
CA VAL A 11 14.03 -1.94 2.67
C VAL A 11 13.54 -3.36 2.99
N TYR A 12 13.04 -3.56 4.20
CA TYR A 12 12.30 -4.76 4.60
C TYR A 12 10.82 -4.40 4.69
N MET A 13 10.11 -4.53 3.56
CA MET A 13 8.71 -4.14 3.46
C MET A 13 7.79 -5.30 3.87
N LEU A 14 6.87 -5.02 4.79
CA LEU A 14 5.72 -5.90 5.05
C LEU A 14 4.49 -5.33 4.32
N ALA A 15 4.11 -5.98 3.23
CA ALA A 15 2.98 -5.58 2.40
C ALA A 15 1.68 -6.30 2.81
N SER A 16 0.65 -5.51 3.06
CA SER A 16 -0.69 -5.99 3.40
C SER A 16 -1.77 -5.02 2.86
N ASP A 17 -1.62 -4.60 1.61
CA ASP A 17 -2.53 -3.69 0.88
C ASP A 17 -3.57 -4.43 -0.01
N HIS A 18 -3.55 -5.77 -0.01
CA HIS A 18 -4.56 -6.59 -0.68
C HIS A 18 -5.98 -6.18 -0.27
N ARG A 19 -6.88 -6.04 -1.24
CA ARG A 19 -8.29 -5.64 -1.04
C ARG A 19 -9.22 -6.69 -1.61
N TRP A 20 -9.38 -6.71 -2.94
CA TRP A 20 -10.36 -7.58 -3.61
C TRP A 20 -10.14 -9.07 -3.33
N GLN A 21 -8.89 -9.53 -3.13
CA GLN A 21 -8.62 -10.93 -2.78
C GLN A 21 -9.14 -11.31 -1.38
N TRP A 22 -9.05 -10.37 -0.42
CA TRP A 22 -9.63 -10.57 0.90
C TRP A 22 -11.15 -10.50 0.85
N GLU A 23 -11.69 -9.61 0.04
CA GLU A 23 -13.13 -9.48 -0.20
C GLU A 23 -13.71 -10.77 -0.79
N GLU A 24 -13.10 -11.30 -1.85
CA GLU A 24 -13.48 -12.57 -2.48
C GLU A 24 -13.42 -13.73 -1.48
N ARG A 25 -12.35 -13.82 -0.67
CA ARG A 25 -12.25 -14.83 0.40
C ARG A 25 -13.34 -14.67 1.47
N CYS A 26 -13.67 -13.45 1.86
CA CYS A 26 -14.72 -13.21 2.83
C CYS A 26 -16.08 -13.66 2.29
N ASP A 27 -16.38 -13.30 1.05
CA ASP A 27 -17.63 -13.67 0.38
C ASP A 27 -17.74 -15.19 0.22
N ALA A 28 -16.68 -15.84 -0.27
CA ALA A 28 -16.64 -17.30 -0.45
C ALA A 28 -16.80 -18.07 0.88
N ALA A 29 -16.25 -17.54 1.97
CA ALA A 29 -16.39 -18.12 3.30
C ALA A 29 -17.63 -17.63 4.07
N SER A 30 -18.47 -16.77 3.47
CA SER A 30 -19.63 -16.14 4.13
C SER A 30 -19.30 -15.44 5.45
N VAL A 31 -18.13 -14.81 5.54
CA VAL A 31 -17.71 -14.03 6.71
C VAL A 31 -17.80 -12.52 6.44
N PRO A 32 -18.06 -11.70 7.47
CA PRO A 32 -18.14 -10.25 7.28
C PRO A 32 -16.82 -9.66 6.77
N ARG A 33 -16.87 -8.80 5.75
CA ARG A 33 -15.69 -8.08 5.24
C ARG A 33 -15.06 -7.14 6.28
N SER A 34 -15.75 -6.81 7.38
CA SER A 34 -15.18 -6.07 8.52
C SER A 34 -13.97 -6.78 9.16
N ARG A 35 -13.90 -8.11 9.04
CA ARG A 35 -12.76 -8.94 9.46
C ARG A 35 -11.45 -8.56 8.77
N ILE A 36 -11.50 -7.95 7.59
CA ILE A 36 -10.32 -7.53 6.82
C ILE A 36 -9.55 -6.44 7.58
N SER A 37 -10.27 -5.47 8.16
CA SER A 37 -9.65 -4.41 8.98
C SER A 37 -9.00 -5.00 10.24
N GLU A 38 -9.62 -6.00 10.86
CA GLU A 38 -9.04 -6.68 12.03
C GLU A 38 -7.72 -7.37 11.70
N ILE A 39 -7.66 -8.10 10.58
CA ILE A 39 -6.42 -8.77 10.14
C ILE A 39 -5.32 -7.73 9.86
N LYS A 40 -5.65 -6.61 9.21
CA LYS A 40 -4.66 -5.56 8.94
C LYS A 40 -4.15 -4.89 10.21
N ARG A 41 -5.00 -4.72 11.22
CA ARG A 41 -4.59 -4.28 12.55
C ARG A 41 -3.62 -5.28 13.19
N LEU A 42 -3.91 -6.59 13.11
CA LEU A 42 -3.00 -7.63 13.62
C LEU A 42 -1.65 -7.64 12.90
N VAL A 43 -1.62 -7.42 11.59
CA VAL A 43 -0.38 -7.26 10.80
C VAL A 43 0.44 -6.08 11.31
N PHE A 44 -0.19 -4.92 11.53
CA PHE A 44 0.47 -3.75 12.11
C PHE A 44 1.03 -4.03 13.50
N GLU A 45 0.24 -4.63 14.40
CA GLU A 45 0.69 -4.96 15.76
C GLU A 45 1.85 -5.96 15.75
N ALA A 46 1.80 -6.96 14.87
CA ALA A 46 2.89 -7.90 14.68
C ALA A 46 4.16 -7.21 14.18
N TYR A 47 4.04 -6.31 13.20
CA TYR A 47 5.15 -5.50 12.72
C TYR A 47 5.77 -4.66 13.83
N VAL A 48 4.95 -3.97 14.65
CA VAL A 48 5.45 -3.17 15.77
C VAL A 48 6.22 -4.04 16.76
N ARG A 49 5.68 -5.22 17.12
CA ARG A 49 6.40 -6.18 17.98
C ARG A 49 7.73 -6.61 17.37
N ALA A 50 7.78 -6.90 16.07
CA ALA A 50 9.02 -7.25 15.37
C ALA A 50 10.02 -6.08 15.39
N ARG A 51 9.56 -4.85 15.14
CA ARG A 51 10.36 -3.62 15.20
C ARG A 51 10.99 -3.38 16.57
N HIS A 52 10.29 -3.71 17.66
CA HIS A 52 10.85 -3.62 19.00
C HIS A 52 11.94 -4.66 19.24
N ARG A 53 11.76 -5.88 18.74
CA ARG A 53 12.64 -7.03 19.02
C ARG A 53 13.86 -7.12 18.11
N ALA A 54 13.83 -6.54 16.91
CA ALA A 54 14.89 -6.68 15.91
C ALA A 54 15.37 -5.31 15.40
N ASP A 55 16.66 -5.03 15.58
CA ASP A 55 17.29 -3.78 15.15
C ASP A 55 17.18 -3.56 13.64
N ASP A 56 17.24 -4.63 12.86
CA ASP A 56 17.11 -4.56 11.41
C ASP A 56 15.70 -4.12 10.97
N VAL A 57 14.65 -4.60 11.63
CA VAL A 57 13.28 -4.12 11.38
C VAL A 57 13.14 -2.67 11.82
N ARG A 58 13.79 -2.28 12.93
CA ARG A 58 13.81 -0.88 13.39
C ARG A 58 14.46 0.07 12.40
N ARG A 59 15.55 -0.35 11.76
CA ARG A 59 16.37 0.46 10.84
C ARG A 59 15.90 0.41 9.38
N HIS A 60 15.36 -0.72 8.92
CA HIS A 60 15.06 -0.97 7.51
C HIS A 60 13.60 -1.31 7.24
N GLY A 61 12.79 -1.50 8.27
CA GLY A 61 11.39 -1.92 8.12
C GLY A 61 10.49 -0.83 7.53
N ALA A 62 9.55 -1.23 6.68
CA ALA A 62 8.48 -0.38 6.18
C ALA A 62 7.15 -1.14 6.08
N LEU A 63 6.02 -0.43 6.18
CA LEU A 63 4.68 -0.97 6.00
C LEU A 63 4.06 -0.50 4.68
N LEU A 64 3.33 -1.40 4.00
CA LEU A 64 2.46 -1.05 2.89
C LEU A 64 1.03 -1.51 3.22
N LEU A 65 0.12 -0.55 3.41
CA LEU A 65 -1.27 -0.77 3.84
C LEU A 65 -2.24 0.02 2.96
N ASP A 66 -3.45 -0.49 2.72
CA ASP A 66 -4.48 0.25 1.97
C ASP A 66 -5.31 1.17 2.88
N HIS A 67 -5.86 2.25 2.30
CA HIS A 67 -6.70 3.19 3.04
C HIS A 67 -8.09 2.65 3.40
N LYS A 68 -8.65 1.68 2.66
CA LYS A 68 -10.02 1.19 2.86
C LYS A 68 -10.15 0.41 4.17
N TYR A 69 -9.19 -0.47 4.45
CA TYR A 69 -9.22 -1.35 5.62
C TYR A 69 -8.05 -1.10 6.59
N GLY A 70 -7.02 -0.37 6.19
CA GLY A 70 -5.81 -0.11 6.99
C GLY A 70 -5.69 1.30 7.56
N SER A 71 -6.68 2.18 7.39
CA SER A 71 -6.60 3.61 7.74
C SER A 71 -6.16 3.88 9.18
N GLU A 72 -6.74 3.19 10.16
CA GLU A 72 -6.36 3.33 11.58
C GLU A 72 -4.89 2.93 11.81
N SER A 73 -4.47 1.82 11.21
CA SER A 73 -3.08 1.33 11.33
C SER A 73 -2.08 2.26 10.64
N ILE A 74 -2.45 2.87 9.51
CA ILE A 74 -1.65 3.89 8.84
C ILE A 74 -1.46 5.12 9.75
N ALA A 75 -2.54 5.62 10.36
CA ALA A 75 -2.47 6.76 11.28
C ALA A 75 -1.56 6.46 12.47
N ARG A 76 -1.70 5.27 13.08
CA ARG A 76 -0.84 4.82 14.19
C ARG A 76 0.62 4.64 13.77
N ALA A 77 0.88 4.11 12.58
CA ALA A 77 2.24 3.98 12.03
C ALA A 77 2.91 5.36 11.86
N LYS A 78 2.19 6.32 11.28
CA LYS A 78 2.66 7.71 11.13
C LYS A 78 2.98 8.33 12.49
N ALA A 79 2.08 8.21 13.47
CA ALA A 79 2.29 8.73 14.82
C ALA A 79 3.49 8.07 15.55
N ALA A 80 3.75 6.78 15.28
CA ALA A 80 4.84 6.01 15.89
C ALA A 80 6.19 6.12 15.14
N GLY A 81 6.30 7.00 14.15
CA GLY A 81 7.52 7.15 13.38
C GLY A 81 7.88 5.90 12.57
N VAL A 82 6.88 5.14 12.10
CA VAL A 82 7.06 3.96 11.24
C VAL A 82 6.93 4.40 9.78
N PRO A 83 7.90 4.09 8.90
CA PRO A 83 7.73 4.31 7.46
C PRO A 83 6.55 3.50 6.94
N VAL A 84 5.55 4.20 6.38
CA VAL A 84 4.33 3.58 5.84
C VAL A 84 3.92 4.24 4.54
N GLY A 85 3.49 3.42 3.58
CA GLY A 85 2.91 3.85 2.32
C GLY A 85 1.62 3.12 1.98
N SER A 86 0.96 3.58 0.92
CA SER A 86 -0.34 3.08 0.48
C SER A 86 -0.44 2.99 -1.05
N PRO A 87 -1.22 2.02 -1.59
CA PRO A 87 -1.54 2.00 -3.01
C PRO A 87 -2.40 3.21 -3.38
N VAL A 88 -2.12 3.81 -4.53
CA VAL A 88 -2.92 4.91 -5.11
C VAL A 88 -3.72 4.47 -6.33
N GLU A 89 -3.48 3.26 -6.85
CA GLU A 89 -4.29 2.64 -7.90
C GLU A 89 -5.59 2.04 -7.37
N LYS A 90 -6.63 1.99 -8.22
CA LYS A 90 -7.82 1.17 -7.96
C LYS A 90 -7.47 -0.32 -7.99
N ALA A 91 -7.91 -1.05 -6.98
CA ALA A 91 -7.62 -2.49 -6.86
C ALA A 91 -8.32 -3.31 -7.95
N GLY A 92 -7.55 -4.15 -8.64
CA GLY A 92 -8.08 -5.12 -9.60
C GLY A 92 -8.51 -4.53 -10.96
N VAL A 93 -8.38 -3.22 -11.15
CA VAL A 93 -8.81 -2.53 -12.37
C VAL A 93 -7.72 -2.61 -13.45
N PHE A 94 -8.14 -2.84 -14.69
CA PHE A 94 -7.31 -2.77 -15.88
C PHE A 94 -8.11 -2.05 -16.99
N PRO A 95 -7.55 -1.02 -17.64
CA PRO A 95 -6.22 -0.41 -17.46
C PRO A 95 -6.01 0.28 -16.09
N LEU A 96 -4.80 0.79 -15.83
CA LEU A 96 -4.50 1.53 -14.60
C LEU A 96 -5.44 2.74 -14.43
N GLU A 97 -6.02 2.86 -13.24
CA GLU A 97 -6.83 3.99 -12.81
C GLU A 97 -6.44 4.40 -11.40
N TRP A 98 -6.51 5.71 -11.10
CA TRP A 98 -6.27 6.23 -9.75
C TRP A 98 -7.51 6.09 -8.88
N GLU A 99 -7.29 5.79 -7.60
CA GLU A 99 -8.34 5.77 -6.59
C GLU A 99 -8.91 7.19 -6.37
N ARG A 100 -8.07 8.22 -6.53
CA ARG A 100 -8.40 9.63 -6.30
C ARG A 100 -7.70 10.53 -7.32
N THR A 101 -8.18 11.76 -7.48
CA THR A 101 -7.55 12.80 -8.32
C THR A 101 -7.39 14.07 -7.49
N PRO A 102 -6.16 14.60 -7.29
CA PRO A 102 -4.88 14.04 -7.75
C PRO A 102 -4.58 12.68 -7.09
N PHE A 103 -3.70 11.88 -7.72
CA PHE A 103 -3.46 10.48 -7.30
C PHE A 103 -3.00 10.35 -5.84
N HIS A 104 -2.27 11.35 -5.34
CA HIS A 104 -1.71 11.37 -3.98
C HIS A 104 -2.66 11.94 -2.93
N ALA A 105 -3.89 12.34 -3.29
CA ALA A 105 -4.85 12.85 -2.33
C ALA A 105 -5.11 11.82 -1.21
N GLY A 106 -4.95 12.20 0.05
CA GLY A 106 -5.07 11.28 1.19
C GLY A 106 -3.78 10.55 1.59
N ALA A 107 -2.69 10.72 0.83
CA ALA A 107 -1.38 10.15 1.14
C ALA A 107 -0.51 11.10 1.99
N GLU A 108 -1.07 12.18 2.54
CA GLU A 108 -0.32 13.20 3.28
C GLU A 108 0.39 12.58 4.49
N GLY A 109 1.70 12.84 4.61
CA GLY A 109 2.54 12.28 5.66
C GLY A 109 2.86 10.78 5.53
N SER A 110 2.47 10.12 4.44
CA SER A 110 3.00 8.80 4.08
C SER A 110 4.45 8.92 3.62
N SER A 111 5.27 7.91 3.87
CA SER A 111 6.69 7.88 3.43
C SER A 111 6.84 7.62 1.94
N PHE A 112 5.86 6.95 1.32
CA PHE A 112 5.83 6.64 -0.10
C PHE A 112 4.39 6.34 -0.54
N VAL A 113 4.17 6.31 -1.85
CA VAL A 113 2.99 5.73 -2.49
C VAL A 113 3.40 4.51 -3.30
N LYS A 114 2.49 3.56 -3.49
CA LYS A 114 2.69 2.40 -4.37
C LYS A 114 1.74 2.51 -5.55
N VAL A 115 2.20 2.10 -6.73
CA VAL A 115 1.37 1.89 -7.92
C VAL A 115 1.59 0.46 -8.41
N LEU A 116 0.52 -0.32 -8.50
CA LEU A 116 0.55 -1.61 -9.20
C LEU A 116 0.14 -1.40 -10.66
N ILE A 117 1.07 -1.66 -11.57
CA ILE A 117 0.85 -1.66 -13.01
C ILE A 117 0.82 -3.10 -13.54
N ARG A 118 -0.10 -3.39 -14.45
CA ARG A 118 -0.04 -4.62 -15.26
C ARG A 118 0.56 -4.23 -16.60
N TYR A 119 1.60 -4.93 -17.02
CA TYR A 119 2.27 -4.70 -18.29
C TYR A 119 2.75 -6.03 -18.86
N ARG A 120 2.45 -6.31 -20.12
CA ARG A 120 3.00 -7.44 -20.88
C ARG A 120 3.53 -6.91 -22.21
N PRO A 121 4.79 -7.19 -22.58
CA PRO A 121 5.36 -6.70 -23.83
C PRO A 121 4.59 -7.11 -25.09
N GLU A 122 3.82 -8.20 -25.01
CA GLU A 122 3.07 -8.78 -26.14
C GLU A 122 1.67 -8.19 -26.31
N TRP A 123 1.22 -7.32 -25.41
CA TRP A 123 -0.09 -6.67 -25.53
C TRP A 123 -0.15 -5.68 -26.69
N PRO A 124 -1.37 -5.34 -27.18
CA PRO A 124 -1.53 -4.27 -28.14
C PRO A 124 -0.80 -3.00 -27.68
N GLN A 125 -0.06 -2.35 -28.58
CA GLN A 125 0.75 -1.18 -28.26
C GLN A 125 -0.08 -0.08 -27.57
N SER A 126 -1.34 0.10 -27.99
CA SER A 126 -2.27 1.05 -27.38
C SER A 126 -2.55 0.77 -25.90
N ASP A 127 -2.59 -0.49 -25.46
CA ASP A 127 -2.76 -0.85 -24.05
C ASP A 127 -1.48 -0.58 -23.25
N CYS A 128 -0.31 -0.88 -23.82
CA CYS A 128 1.00 -0.55 -23.25
C CYS A 128 1.16 0.97 -23.09
N ASP A 129 0.84 1.74 -24.11
CA ASP A 129 0.91 3.20 -24.12
C ASP A 129 -0.03 3.80 -23.09
N ARG A 130 -1.27 3.32 -23.01
CA ARG A 130 -2.25 3.77 -22.02
C ARG A 130 -1.79 3.52 -20.59
N GLN A 131 -1.22 2.34 -20.32
CA GLN A 131 -0.65 2.00 -19.00
C GLN A 131 0.52 2.92 -18.63
N MET A 132 1.44 3.15 -19.56
CA MET A 132 2.62 3.98 -19.34
C MET A 132 2.26 5.46 -19.18
N ALA A 133 1.40 5.98 -20.06
CA ALA A 133 0.91 7.36 -20.00
C ALA A 133 0.27 7.65 -18.64
N LYS A 134 -0.53 6.71 -18.13
CA LYS A 134 -1.13 6.86 -16.80
C LYS A 134 -0.08 6.81 -15.70
N LEU A 135 0.85 5.86 -15.72
CA LEU A 135 1.93 5.77 -14.73
C LEU A 135 2.78 7.04 -14.67
N LEU A 136 3.08 7.67 -15.81
CA LEU A 136 3.90 8.89 -15.88
C LEU A 136 3.27 10.09 -15.16
N GLU A 137 1.96 10.08 -14.88
CA GLU A 137 1.32 11.11 -14.04
C GLU A 137 1.90 11.17 -12.61
N VAL A 138 2.62 10.12 -12.14
CA VAL A 138 3.29 10.15 -10.82
C VAL A 138 4.55 11.02 -10.77
N GLN A 139 5.02 11.49 -11.93
CA GLN A 139 6.17 12.38 -12.04
C GLN A 139 5.79 13.87 -11.98
N ALA A 140 4.49 14.19 -12.07
CA ALA A 140 3.95 15.55 -12.01
C ALA A 140 3.75 16.02 -10.57
#